data_AF-A0AAU9FFG1-F1
#
_entry.id   AF-A0AAU9FFG1-F1
#
_cell.length_a   1.000
_cell.length_b   1.000
_cell.length_c   1.000
_cell.angle_alpha   90.00
_cell.angle_beta   90.00
_cell.angle_gamma   90.00
#
_symmetry.space_group_name_H-M   'P 1'
#
loop_
_entity.id
_entity.type
_entity.pdbx_description
1 polymer ?
#
loop_
_entity_poly.entity_id
_entity_poly.type
_entity_poly.pdbx_seq_one_letter_code
_entity_poly.pdbx_strand_id
1 'polypeptide(L)'
;MQGAQKIHNHHATMTTTKDPQEKGAPKVEQERNGLMKRLRRSASATEHNLTSLRNRKSTQNLFDQHGNPIDLRQYRKVLDKDENGNGAKARYRRTQSVTRAEEISTKEEKQRRAQPGRPIHRPRDSLFSWSSGFTNFTGLVNWGFLLLCIGGLRLGLENLLKYGVRINPLDWFFFISGRNEGEGHNALILSLYSMVHISLCLAVEKGLAMEIIAEGLGIFIQIVNIIVLVCLPVVIIHLKGHAFSLMGASTVCFFYSILFLKIWSYVQTNMWCRQTYYQKNPRERRPSITLAELKNGHLDGGDDDEAIPKLVQYPDNLSYRDLLYFLCAPTLCYELNFPRTSRVRKRFLLKRLLEVIIGVHVVMALFQQWIIPSVRNSLIPFSNMDVALATERLLKLALPNHLVWLCFFYLMFHSFLNAVGELLNFADRNFYCDWWNANNIDTFWRTWNMPVHRWCVRHLYIPVVQMGYSSRQASTIVFLFSAFFHEYLVSVPLQTYKIWAFMGMMGQIPLSAVSKYIERRLGPRMGNIIVWASIILGQPLCIMMYYHDYVVTHYQNSLNGTEYES
;
A
#
# COMPACT_ATOMS: atom_id res chain seq x y z
N MET A 1 43.73 102.06 10.73
CA MET A 1 45.08 101.95 11.31
C MET A 1 45.32 100.51 11.73
N GLN A 2 46.52 99.97 11.46
CA GLN A 2 47.10 98.81 12.15
C GLN A 2 47.31 99.17 13.65
N GLY A 3 47.53 98.30 14.63
CA GLY A 3 47.79 96.86 14.68
C GLY A 3 48.59 96.54 15.98
N ALA A 4 49.05 95.29 16.14
CA ALA A 4 50.09 94.82 17.10
C ALA A 4 49.74 94.57 18.61
N GLN A 5 49.54 93.28 18.94
CA GLN A 5 50.31 92.44 19.88
C GLN A 5 50.83 92.95 21.26
N LYS A 6 50.57 92.16 22.34
CA LYS A 6 51.55 91.40 23.19
C LYS A 6 50.82 90.58 24.31
N ILE A 7 51.11 89.27 24.50
CA ILE A 7 51.89 88.59 25.61
C ILE A 7 51.18 88.67 27.00
N HIS A 8 50.95 87.62 27.86
CA HIS A 8 51.72 86.39 28.20
C HIS A 8 50.89 85.24 28.88
N ASN A 9 51.33 83.98 28.65
CA ASN A 9 51.48 82.77 29.53
C ASN A 9 50.43 82.19 30.53
N HIS A 10 50.17 80.87 30.33
CA HIS A 10 50.11 79.72 31.28
C HIS A 10 49.30 79.81 32.59
N HIS A 11 48.49 78.83 33.02
CA HIS A 11 48.29 77.40 32.67
C HIS A 11 46.76 77.06 32.75
N ALA A 12 46.21 75.89 32.37
CA ALA A 12 46.81 74.60 32.00
C ALA A 12 45.99 73.79 30.96
N THR A 13 46.41 72.53 30.79
CA THR A 13 45.89 71.34 30.07
C THR A 13 44.50 70.83 30.52
N MET A 14 43.65 70.22 29.67
CA MET A 14 43.72 69.86 28.23
C MET A 14 42.38 70.18 27.53
N THR A 15 42.44 70.61 26.27
CA THR A 15 41.26 70.92 25.44
C THR A 15 41.29 70.20 24.09
N THR A 16 40.17 69.57 23.73
CA THR A 16 39.55 69.53 22.39
C THR A 16 40.41 69.32 21.14
N THR A 17 40.02 68.40 20.25
CA THR A 17 39.26 68.71 19.01
C THR A 17 38.88 67.44 18.23
N LYS A 18 38.10 67.61 17.14
CA LYS A 18 37.40 66.56 16.37
C LYS A 18 38.34 65.72 15.49
N ASP A 19 37.97 64.45 15.30
CA ASP A 19 38.18 63.69 14.06
C ASP A 19 37.10 62.58 13.92
N PRO A 20 36.99 61.78 12.83
CA PRO A 20 35.68 61.55 12.20
C PRO A 20 35.21 60.08 12.09
N GLN A 21 33.95 59.94 11.67
CA GLN A 21 33.31 58.74 11.08
C GLN A 21 33.41 57.40 11.84
N GLU A 22 32.27 56.94 12.35
CA GLU A 22 31.93 55.51 12.30
C GLU A 22 30.46 55.32 11.88
N LYS A 23 30.22 54.38 10.96
CA LYS A 23 28.90 54.11 10.34
C LYS A 23 28.34 52.78 10.84
N GLY A 24 27.27 52.84 11.63
CA GLY A 24 26.43 51.68 11.96
C GLY A 24 25.28 52.11 12.89
N ALA A 25 24.00 51.77 12.66
CA ALA A 25 23.41 51.05 11.54
C ALA A 25 21.94 51.51 11.32
N PRO A 26 21.51 51.85 10.08
CA PRO A 26 20.13 52.31 9.82
C PRO A 26 19.17 51.23 9.29
N LYS A 27 19.60 49.97 9.10
CA LYS A 27 18.78 48.92 8.44
C LYS A 27 17.66 48.33 9.31
N VAL A 28 17.89 48.13 10.61
CA VAL A 28 16.96 47.39 11.49
C VAL A 28 15.62 48.10 11.66
N GLU A 29 15.61 49.45 11.66
CA GLU A 29 14.40 50.23 11.92
C GLU A 29 13.47 50.35 10.69
N GLN A 30 14.03 50.32 9.47
CA GLN A 30 13.24 50.33 8.23
C GLN A 30 12.54 48.98 7.96
N GLU A 31 13.20 47.85 8.20
CA GLU A 31 12.57 46.52 8.06
C GLU A 31 11.43 46.33 9.08
N ARG A 32 11.63 46.75 10.33
CA ARG A 32 10.62 46.65 11.39
C ARG A 32 9.34 47.43 11.05
N ASN A 33 9.48 48.61 10.44
CA ASN A 33 8.35 49.41 9.98
C ASN A 33 7.65 48.81 8.75
N GLY A 34 8.38 48.17 7.83
CA GLY A 34 7.81 47.42 6.70
C GLY A 34 6.98 46.21 7.15
N LEU A 35 7.49 45.45 8.14
CA LEU A 35 6.82 44.29 8.72
C LEU A 35 5.51 44.69 9.42
N MET A 36 5.54 45.72 10.27
CA MET A 36 4.38 46.29 10.95
C MET A 36 3.25 46.70 9.99
N LYS A 37 3.60 47.28 8.83
CA LYS A 37 2.63 47.74 7.83
C LYS A 37 2.00 46.58 7.05
N ARG A 38 2.68 45.43 6.92
CA ARG A 38 2.12 44.17 6.37
C ARG A 38 1.23 43.45 7.39
N LEU A 39 1.62 43.39 8.66
CA LEU A 39 0.85 42.76 9.73
C LEU A 39 -0.51 43.45 9.97
N ARG A 40 -0.57 44.79 9.93
CA ARG A 40 -1.86 45.51 10.04
C ARG A 40 -2.85 45.21 8.90
N ARG A 41 -2.36 44.91 7.68
CA ARG A 41 -3.24 44.57 6.54
C ARG A 41 -3.80 43.15 6.61
N SER A 42 -3.10 42.21 7.27
CA SER A 42 -3.59 40.83 7.47
C SER A 42 -4.56 40.72 8.65
N ALA A 43 -4.36 41.48 9.73
CA ALA A 43 -5.29 41.53 10.86
C ALA A 43 -6.70 41.98 10.44
N SER A 44 -6.80 43.08 9.68
CA SER A 44 -8.08 43.67 9.23
C SER A 44 -8.94 42.72 8.35
N ALA A 45 -8.32 41.77 7.65
CA ALA A 45 -9.05 40.78 6.85
C ALA A 45 -9.61 39.62 7.71
N THR A 46 -9.04 39.38 8.89
CA THR A 46 -9.41 38.28 9.79
C THR A 46 -10.53 38.70 10.74
N GLU A 47 -10.51 39.97 11.17
CA GLU A 47 -11.60 40.60 11.93
C GLU A 47 -12.93 40.65 11.18
N HIS A 48 -13.04 40.38 9.87
CA HIS A 48 -14.36 40.25 9.23
C HIS A 48 -14.87 38.79 9.22
N ASN A 49 -14.33 37.91 10.08
CA ASN A 49 -14.58 36.46 10.07
C ASN A 49 -14.67 35.77 11.46
N LEU A 50 -14.99 36.52 12.54
CA LEU A 50 -15.07 36.17 13.98
C LEU A 50 -16.37 36.54 14.80
N THR A 51 -17.39 37.28 14.33
CA THR A 51 -18.63 37.58 15.10
C THR A 51 -19.92 36.83 14.70
N SER A 52 -20.05 36.13 13.56
CA SER A 52 -21.32 35.43 13.23
C SER A 52 -21.55 34.06 13.93
N LEU A 53 -20.49 33.31 14.31
CA LEU A 53 -20.63 32.18 15.27
C LEU A 53 -20.50 32.67 16.74
N ARG A 54 -20.68 33.97 17.04
CA ARG A 54 -20.85 34.45 18.43
C ARG A 54 -22.28 34.25 18.96
N ASN A 55 -23.28 34.12 18.07
CA ASN A 55 -24.71 34.09 18.42
C ASN A 55 -25.41 32.71 18.25
N ARG A 56 -24.70 31.58 18.37
CA ARG A 56 -25.34 30.23 18.34
C ARG A 56 -25.52 29.66 19.76
N LYS A 57 -26.74 29.75 20.29
CA LYS A 57 -27.16 29.11 21.56
C LYS A 57 -27.35 27.58 21.41
N SER A 58 -26.28 26.81 21.16
CA SER A 58 -26.33 25.34 21.19
C SER A 58 -24.97 24.69 21.51
N THR A 59 -24.59 24.72 22.78
CA THR A 59 -23.35 24.09 23.31
C THR A 59 -23.52 23.73 24.80
N GLN A 60 -24.55 22.95 25.15
CA GLN A 60 -24.86 22.67 26.57
C GLN A 60 -24.97 21.19 26.96
N ASN A 61 -24.70 20.24 26.04
CA ASN A 61 -24.66 18.79 26.33
C ASN A 61 -23.64 18.09 25.42
N LEU A 62 -22.34 18.30 25.65
CA LEU A 62 -21.32 17.38 25.15
C LEU A 62 -20.86 16.47 26.30
N PHE A 63 -20.85 15.17 26.01
CA PHE A 63 -20.33 14.13 26.89
C PHE A 63 -19.10 13.51 26.22
N ASP A 64 -18.17 13.00 27.01
CA ASP A 64 -17.02 12.24 26.50
C ASP A 64 -17.44 10.84 25.99
N GLN A 65 -16.49 10.05 25.49
CA GLN A 65 -16.74 8.69 25.01
C GLN A 65 -17.17 7.70 26.11
N HIS A 66 -17.15 8.11 27.38
CA HIS A 66 -17.57 7.35 28.55
C HIS A 66 -18.86 7.88 29.20
N GLY A 67 -19.45 8.94 28.64
CA GLY A 67 -20.73 9.49 29.08
C GLY A 67 -20.65 10.53 30.20
N ASN A 68 -19.48 11.10 30.50
CA ASN A 68 -19.32 12.16 31.49
C ASN A 68 -19.50 13.55 30.87
N PRO A 69 -20.23 14.49 31.52
CA PRO A 69 -20.48 15.82 30.97
C PRO A 69 -19.22 16.68 30.98
N ILE A 70 -18.84 17.21 29.81
CA ILE A 70 -17.64 18.04 29.64
C ILE A 70 -17.97 19.50 30.01
N ASP A 71 -17.44 20.01 31.14
CA ASP A 71 -17.63 21.41 31.51
C ASP A 71 -16.73 22.36 30.69
N LEU A 72 -17.27 22.81 29.56
CA LEU A 72 -16.63 23.74 28.64
C LEU A 72 -16.38 25.15 29.25
N ARG A 73 -16.85 25.46 30.47
CA ARG A 73 -16.52 26.73 31.15
C ARG A 73 -15.03 26.85 31.46
N GLN A 74 -14.34 25.74 31.71
CA GLN A 74 -12.91 25.74 32.03
C GLN A 74 -12.05 26.14 30.82
N TYR A 75 -12.41 25.68 29.62
CA TYR A 75 -11.76 26.11 28.37
C TYR A 75 -12.15 27.52 27.93
N ARG A 76 -13.35 28.00 28.27
CA ARG A 76 -13.78 29.37 27.94
C ARG A 76 -12.87 30.44 28.54
N LYS A 77 -12.39 30.25 29.78
CA LYS A 77 -11.46 31.19 30.44
C LYS A 77 -10.09 31.32 29.75
N VAL A 78 -9.71 30.38 28.88
CA VAL A 78 -8.47 30.45 28.09
C VAL A 78 -8.66 31.25 26.80
N LEU A 79 -9.90 31.34 26.30
CA LEU A 79 -10.26 32.06 25.06
C LEU A 79 -10.80 33.47 25.31
N ASP A 80 -11.44 33.74 26.46
CA ASP A 80 -11.98 35.07 26.82
C ASP A 80 -10.88 36.10 27.22
N LYS A 81 -9.58 35.75 27.08
CA LYS A 81 -8.46 36.64 27.46
C LYS A 81 -7.90 37.47 26.31
N ASP A 82 -8.19 37.07 25.07
CA ASP A 82 -7.90 37.80 23.83
C ASP A 82 -9.24 38.14 23.14
N GLU A 83 -9.24 39.09 22.19
CA GLU A 83 -10.44 39.59 21.47
C GLU A 83 -11.44 40.46 22.27
N ASN A 84 -10.92 41.52 22.90
CA ASN A 84 -11.69 42.76 23.03
C ASN A 84 -11.71 43.49 21.66
N GLY A 85 -12.43 42.94 20.67
CA GLY A 85 -12.44 43.43 19.27
C GLY A 85 -13.47 42.73 18.35
N ASN A 86 -13.82 43.36 17.22
CA ASN A 86 -14.81 42.85 16.22
C ASN A 86 -14.18 41.82 15.26
N GLY A 87 -14.85 41.11 14.35
CA GLY A 87 -16.10 41.23 13.55
C GLY A 87 -16.33 39.90 12.76
N ALA A 88 -17.13 39.75 11.69
CA ALA A 88 -18.12 38.64 11.43
C ALA A 88 -17.84 37.26 10.71
N LYS A 89 -17.82 36.10 11.44
CA LYS A 89 -17.71 34.69 10.91
C LYS A 89 -18.51 34.35 9.63
N ALA A 90 -17.98 33.44 8.81
CA ALA A 90 -18.71 32.82 7.70
C ALA A 90 -19.89 31.93 8.19
N ARG A 91 -21.11 32.21 7.72
CA ARG A 91 -22.33 31.49 8.10
C ARG A 91 -22.60 30.32 7.13
N TYR A 92 -22.04 29.14 7.43
CA TYR A 92 -22.35 27.91 6.69
C TYR A 92 -23.88 27.66 6.61
N ARG A 93 -24.40 27.57 5.38
CA ARG A 93 -25.82 27.39 5.07
C ARG A 93 -26.28 25.95 5.34
N ARG A 94 -26.40 25.57 6.62
CA ARG A 94 -27.11 24.33 7.02
C ARG A 94 -28.56 24.44 6.53
N THR A 95 -29.05 23.41 5.84
CA THR A 95 -30.37 23.40 5.18
C THR A 95 -31.51 23.50 6.21
N GLN A 96 -32.52 24.34 5.91
CA GLN A 96 -33.65 24.64 6.83
C GLN A 96 -34.49 23.41 7.21
N SER A 97 -34.52 22.38 6.36
CA SER A 97 -35.22 21.12 6.63
C SER A 97 -34.64 20.37 7.83
N VAL A 98 -33.30 20.34 7.96
CA VAL A 98 -32.61 19.66 9.06
C VAL A 98 -32.89 20.37 10.38
N THR A 99 -32.83 21.71 10.41
CA THR A 99 -33.15 22.48 11.62
C THR A 99 -34.60 22.32 12.07
N ARG A 100 -35.55 22.23 11.13
CA ARG A 100 -36.97 22.00 11.47
C ARG A 100 -37.20 20.60 12.05
N ALA A 101 -36.55 19.57 11.51
CA ALA A 101 -36.61 18.21 12.05
C ALA A 101 -35.95 18.11 13.44
N GLU A 102 -34.80 18.76 13.63
CA GLU A 102 -34.07 18.87 14.90
C GLU A 102 -34.92 19.61 15.96
N GLU A 103 -35.64 20.67 15.57
CA GLU A 103 -36.60 21.39 16.43
C GLU A 103 -37.87 20.59 16.77
N ILE A 104 -38.39 19.78 15.85
CA ILE A 104 -39.55 18.89 16.11
C ILE A 104 -39.14 17.80 17.10
N SER A 105 -38.05 17.08 16.82
CA SER A 105 -37.53 16.02 17.68
C SER A 105 -37.20 16.53 19.10
N THR A 106 -36.59 17.71 19.23
CA THR A 106 -36.28 18.30 20.54
C THR A 106 -37.51 18.83 21.30
N LYS A 107 -38.60 19.21 20.60
CA LYS A 107 -39.90 19.52 21.24
C LYS A 107 -40.58 18.25 21.75
N GLU A 108 -40.60 17.19 20.95
CA GLU A 108 -41.14 15.88 21.37
C GLU A 108 -40.36 15.30 22.56
N GLU A 109 -39.02 15.37 22.56
CA GLU A 109 -38.22 14.95 23.71
C GLU A 109 -38.55 15.74 24.98
N LYS A 110 -38.75 17.05 24.89
CA LYS A 110 -39.13 17.89 26.04
C LYS A 110 -40.52 17.52 26.56
N GLN A 111 -41.49 17.30 25.67
CA GLN A 111 -42.83 16.84 26.06
C GLN A 111 -42.78 15.46 26.73
N ARG A 112 -42.01 14.51 26.20
CA ARG A 112 -41.82 13.19 26.83
C ARG A 112 -41.14 13.31 28.21
N ARG A 113 -40.11 14.14 28.36
CA ARG A 113 -39.44 14.39 29.66
C ARG A 113 -40.34 15.06 30.71
N ALA A 114 -41.36 15.80 30.28
CA ALA A 114 -42.34 16.43 31.17
C ALA A 114 -43.44 15.47 31.66
N GLN A 115 -43.50 14.24 31.14
CA GLN A 115 -44.47 13.24 31.59
C GLN A 115 -44.08 12.68 32.98
N PRO A 116 -45.03 12.56 33.93
CA PRO A 116 -44.72 12.15 35.30
C PRO A 116 -44.16 10.72 35.41
N GLY A 117 -44.47 9.85 34.44
CA GLY A 117 -44.07 8.44 34.41
C GLY A 117 -42.60 8.13 34.07
N ARG A 118 -41.71 9.13 34.05
CA ARG A 118 -40.25 8.98 33.76
C ARG A 118 -39.95 8.02 32.59
N PRO A 119 -40.39 8.33 31.35
CA PRO A 119 -40.41 7.37 30.24
C PRO A 119 -39.02 6.79 29.91
N ILE A 120 -38.90 5.47 30.09
CA ILE A 120 -37.67 4.71 29.82
C ILE A 120 -37.49 4.40 28.32
N HIS A 121 -38.59 4.31 27.56
CA HIS A 121 -38.58 3.97 26.14
C HIS A 121 -38.28 5.21 25.29
N ARG A 122 -37.37 5.05 24.31
CA ARG A 122 -37.00 6.08 23.35
C ARG A 122 -37.13 5.52 21.93
N PRO A 123 -37.55 6.33 20.93
CA PRO A 123 -37.47 5.92 19.54
C PRO A 123 -36.00 5.63 19.19
N ARG A 124 -35.71 4.37 18.89
CA ARG A 124 -34.39 3.85 18.53
C ARG A 124 -34.60 2.66 17.61
N ASP A 125 -33.83 2.62 16.53
CA ASP A 125 -33.81 1.45 15.66
C ASP A 125 -32.99 0.32 16.30
N SER A 126 -33.46 -0.92 16.17
CA SER A 126 -32.78 -2.12 16.68
C SER A 126 -31.32 -2.17 16.22
N LEU A 127 -30.39 -2.68 17.03
CA LEU A 127 -28.95 -2.54 16.77
C LEU A 127 -28.47 -3.12 15.42
N PHE A 128 -29.17 -4.13 14.89
CA PHE A 128 -28.88 -4.70 13.57
C PHE A 128 -29.56 -3.96 12.39
N SER A 129 -30.55 -3.13 12.67
CA SER A 129 -31.28 -2.35 11.66
C SER A 129 -30.35 -1.38 10.93
N TRP A 130 -30.64 -1.19 9.65
CA TRP A 130 -29.80 -0.45 8.70
C TRP A 130 -29.56 1.01 9.09
N SER A 131 -30.48 1.62 9.83
CA SER A 131 -30.46 3.01 10.30
C SER A 131 -29.86 3.21 11.70
N SER A 132 -29.57 2.14 12.44
CA SER A 132 -29.16 2.22 13.86
C SER A 132 -27.74 2.79 14.07
N GLY A 133 -26.87 2.73 13.05
CA GLY A 133 -25.51 3.29 13.10
C GLY A 133 -24.54 2.58 14.05
N PHE A 134 -24.93 1.46 14.66
CA PHE A 134 -24.10 0.68 15.56
C PHE A 134 -22.96 -0.03 14.81
N THR A 135 -21.71 0.10 15.31
CA THR A 135 -20.49 -0.38 14.66
C THR A 135 -19.65 -1.34 15.50
N ASN A 136 -19.90 -1.48 16.81
CA ASN A 136 -19.06 -2.29 17.69
C ASN A 136 -19.50 -3.76 17.71
N PHE A 137 -19.11 -4.51 16.69
CA PHE A 137 -19.39 -5.94 16.56
C PHE A 137 -18.28 -6.86 17.10
N THR A 138 -17.36 -6.35 17.92
CA THR A 138 -16.21 -7.11 18.47
C THR A 138 -16.64 -8.42 19.14
N GLY A 139 -17.74 -8.42 19.89
CA GLY A 139 -18.32 -9.64 20.49
C GLY A 139 -18.79 -10.67 19.45
N LEU A 140 -19.39 -10.25 18.35
CA LEU A 140 -19.80 -11.15 17.26
C LEU A 140 -18.62 -11.65 16.43
N VAL A 141 -17.57 -10.84 16.26
CA VAL A 141 -16.33 -11.28 15.63
C VAL A 141 -15.64 -12.34 16.49
N ASN A 142 -15.56 -12.13 17.80
CA ASN A 142 -15.02 -13.11 18.75
C ASN A 142 -15.87 -14.39 18.79
N TRP A 143 -17.21 -14.28 18.77
CA TRP A 143 -18.13 -15.42 18.73
C TRP A 143 -18.07 -16.17 17.39
N GLY A 144 -18.00 -15.47 16.27
CA GLY A 144 -17.82 -16.06 14.94
C GLY A 144 -16.47 -16.73 14.80
N PHE A 145 -15.41 -16.15 15.37
CA PHE A 145 -14.09 -16.79 15.48
C PHE A 145 -14.16 -18.04 16.36
N LEU A 146 -14.83 -18.01 17.52
CA LEU A 146 -15.06 -19.18 18.36
C LEU A 146 -15.86 -20.27 17.63
N LEU A 147 -16.90 -19.93 16.87
CA LEU A 147 -17.67 -20.89 16.08
C LEU A 147 -16.86 -21.47 14.90
N LEU A 148 -16.05 -20.65 14.22
CA LEU A 148 -15.14 -21.13 13.16
C LEU A 148 -14.04 -21.99 13.75
N CYS A 149 -13.52 -21.67 14.93
CA CYS A 149 -12.60 -22.51 15.68
C CYS A 149 -13.27 -23.82 16.08
N ILE A 150 -14.45 -23.82 16.71
CA ILE A 150 -15.16 -25.05 17.13
C ILE A 150 -15.59 -25.90 15.94
N GLY A 151 -16.15 -25.28 14.89
CA GLY A 151 -16.53 -25.95 13.66
C GLY A 151 -15.33 -26.50 12.88
N GLY A 152 -14.23 -25.74 12.84
CA GLY A 152 -12.96 -26.17 12.28
C GLY A 152 -12.27 -27.26 13.12
N LEU A 153 -12.40 -27.22 14.45
CA LEU A 153 -11.90 -28.25 15.36
C LEU A 153 -12.74 -29.53 15.22
N ARG A 154 -14.06 -29.41 15.06
CA ARG A 154 -14.96 -30.51 14.76
C ARG A 154 -14.64 -31.12 13.39
N LEU A 155 -14.52 -30.33 12.33
CA LEU A 155 -14.15 -30.82 11.00
C LEU A 155 -12.73 -31.40 10.99
N GLY A 156 -11.83 -30.82 11.79
CA GLY A 156 -10.50 -31.33 12.07
C GLY A 156 -10.54 -32.70 12.73
N LEU A 157 -11.34 -32.87 13.79
CA LEU A 157 -11.57 -34.13 14.49
C LEU A 157 -12.27 -35.17 13.61
N GLU A 158 -13.31 -34.80 12.86
CA GLU A 158 -13.99 -35.69 11.92
C GLU A 158 -13.03 -36.18 10.82
N ASN A 159 -12.22 -35.29 10.25
CA ASN A 159 -11.19 -35.68 9.28
C ASN A 159 -10.05 -36.48 9.92
N LEU A 160 -9.66 -36.18 11.16
CA LEU A 160 -8.66 -36.94 11.92
C LEU A 160 -9.13 -38.36 12.22
N LEU A 161 -10.39 -38.53 12.61
CA LEU A 161 -11.02 -39.83 12.87
C LEU A 161 -11.28 -40.61 11.58
N LYS A 162 -11.67 -39.93 10.49
CA LYS A 162 -12.01 -40.57 9.22
C LYS A 162 -10.82 -40.91 8.33
N TYR A 163 -9.75 -40.12 8.41
CA TYR A 163 -8.58 -40.24 7.51
C TYR A 163 -7.24 -40.46 8.23
N GLY A 164 -7.22 -40.42 9.56
CA GLY A 164 -6.01 -40.48 10.39
C GLY A 164 -5.25 -39.16 10.46
N VAL A 165 -4.14 -39.15 11.19
CA VAL A 165 -3.12 -38.10 11.09
C VAL A 165 -2.40 -38.29 9.76
N ARG A 166 -2.77 -37.50 8.73
CA ARG A 166 -2.03 -37.45 7.45
C ARG A 166 -0.98 -36.34 7.40
N ILE A 167 -0.71 -35.72 8.55
CA ILE A 167 0.31 -34.68 8.70
C ILE A 167 1.66 -35.36 8.89
N ASN A 168 2.33 -35.69 7.79
CA ASN A 168 3.76 -36.00 7.81
C ASN A 168 4.54 -34.72 7.47
N PRO A 169 5.24 -34.10 8.44
CA PRO A 169 5.99 -32.86 8.18
C PRO A 169 7.19 -33.08 7.26
N LEU A 170 7.71 -34.31 7.16
CA LEU A 170 8.84 -34.63 6.29
C LEU A 170 8.43 -34.73 4.81
N ASP A 171 7.26 -35.28 4.50
CA ASP A 171 6.81 -35.45 3.11
C ASP A 171 6.65 -34.09 2.39
N TRP A 172 6.16 -33.07 3.09
CA TRP A 172 6.12 -31.71 2.56
C TRP A 172 7.51 -31.09 2.41
N PHE A 173 8.44 -31.36 3.33
CA PHE A 173 9.82 -30.89 3.19
C PHE A 173 10.47 -31.50 1.93
N PHE A 174 10.23 -32.79 1.65
CA PHE A 174 10.70 -33.44 0.43
C PHE A 174 10.03 -32.91 -0.85
N PHE A 175 8.72 -32.64 -0.81
CA PHE A 175 7.98 -32.03 -1.93
C PHE A 175 8.44 -30.58 -2.22
N ILE A 176 8.55 -29.74 -1.19
CA ILE A 176 9.05 -28.36 -1.32
C ILE A 176 10.52 -28.35 -1.77
N SER A 177 11.34 -29.28 -1.26
CA SER A 177 12.73 -29.47 -1.70
C SER A 177 12.86 -30.12 -3.08
N GLY A 178 11.75 -30.55 -3.71
CA GLY A 178 11.73 -31.19 -5.03
C GLY A 178 12.49 -32.52 -5.13
N ARG A 179 12.85 -33.15 -4.00
CA ARG A 179 13.88 -34.22 -3.93
C ARG A 179 13.53 -35.49 -4.71
N ASN A 180 12.25 -35.69 -5.03
CA ASN A 180 11.73 -36.86 -5.73
C ASN A 180 11.14 -36.55 -7.13
N GLU A 181 11.16 -35.30 -7.57
CA GLU A 181 10.46 -34.86 -8.81
C GLU A 181 11.41 -34.26 -9.88
N GLY A 182 12.68 -34.00 -9.55
CA GLY A 182 13.67 -33.56 -10.53
C GLY A 182 15.04 -33.28 -9.90
N GLU A 183 16.04 -32.97 -10.74
CA GLU A 183 17.37 -32.53 -10.28
C GLU A 183 17.26 -31.11 -9.67
N GLY A 184 16.94 -31.05 -8.38
CA GLY A 184 16.43 -29.87 -7.66
C GLY A 184 17.28 -28.59 -7.63
N HIS A 185 18.42 -28.55 -8.32
CA HIS A 185 19.27 -27.37 -8.42
C HIS A 185 18.85 -26.41 -9.54
N ASN A 186 18.10 -26.86 -10.55
CA ASN A 186 17.75 -26.03 -11.72
C ASN A 186 16.94 -24.77 -11.35
N ALA A 187 16.03 -24.87 -10.38
CA ALA A 187 15.29 -23.71 -9.87
C ALA A 187 16.22 -22.68 -9.22
N LEU A 188 17.18 -23.13 -8.41
CA LEU A 188 18.15 -22.25 -7.75
C LEU A 188 19.13 -21.60 -8.75
N ILE A 189 19.63 -22.35 -9.73
CA ILE A 189 20.48 -21.83 -10.81
C ILE A 189 19.73 -20.74 -11.57
N LEU A 190 18.46 -20.96 -11.89
CA LEU A 190 17.62 -19.99 -12.60
C LEU A 190 17.34 -18.74 -11.75
N SER A 191 17.04 -18.90 -10.45
CA SER A 191 16.93 -17.76 -9.52
C SER A 191 18.24 -16.97 -9.39
N LEU A 192 19.41 -17.63 -9.38
CA LEU A 192 20.72 -16.96 -9.33
C LEU A 192 21.04 -16.22 -10.63
N TYR A 193 20.64 -16.77 -11.79
CA TYR A 193 20.80 -16.12 -13.10
C TYR A 193 20.09 -14.77 -13.17
N SER A 194 19.05 -14.54 -12.36
CA SER A 194 18.39 -13.23 -12.27
C SER A 194 19.33 -12.07 -11.91
N MET A 195 20.46 -12.35 -11.24
CA MET A 195 21.49 -11.35 -10.92
C MET A 195 22.16 -10.77 -12.17
N VAL A 196 22.16 -11.49 -13.30
CA VAL A 196 22.62 -10.99 -14.60
C VAL A 196 21.71 -9.86 -15.08
N HIS A 197 20.39 -10.04 -15.03
CA HIS A 197 19.41 -9.01 -15.42
C HIS A 197 19.47 -7.77 -14.52
N ILE A 198 19.69 -7.97 -13.22
CA ILE A 198 19.87 -6.90 -12.22
C ILE A 198 21.14 -6.09 -12.52
N SER A 199 22.25 -6.79 -12.77
CA SER A 199 23.55 -6.16 -13.05
C SER A 199 23.55 -5.42 -14.38
N LEU A 200 22.91 -6.00 -15.42
CA LEU A 200 22.72 -5.36 -16.72
C LEU A 200 21.87 -4.09 -16.58
N CYS A 201 20.78 -4.14 -15.82
CA CYS A 201 19.94 -2.96 -15.54
C CYS A 201 20.74 -1.83 -14.89
N LEU A 202 21.55 -2.13 -13.88
CA LEU A 202 22.40 -1.13 -13.20
C LEU A 202 23.52 -0.60 -14.11
N ALA A 203 24.14 -1.47 -14.92
CA ALA A 203 25.18 -1.06 -15.87
C ALA A 203 24.63 -0.10 -16.94
N VAL A 204 23.43 -0.36 -17.45
CA VAL A 204 22.76 0.51 -18.43
C VAL A 204 22.34 1.85 -17.81
N GLU A 205 21.75 1.87 -16.60
CA GLU A 205 21.46 3.15 -15.92
C GLU A 205 22.74 3.95 -15.62
N LYS A 206 23.85 3.30 -15.26
CA LYS A 206 25.15 3.97 -15.11
C LYS A 206 25.67 4.53 -16.42
N GLY A 207 25.56 3.78 -17.52
CA GLY A 207 25.94 4.25 -18.85
C GLY A 207 25.09 5.43 -19.34
N LEU A 208 23.80 5.45 -18.98
CA LEU A 208 22.89 6.58 -19.22
C LEU A 208 23.19 7.79 -18.32
N ALA A 209 23.62 7.57 -17.07
CA ALA A 209 23.97 8.64 -16.14
C ALA A 209 25.30 9.32 -16.49
N MET A 210 26.26 8.57 -17.05
CA MET A 210 27.56 9.06 -17.49
C MET A 210 27.57 9.57 -18.94
N GLU A 211 26.39 9.68 -19.59
CA GLU A 211 26.20 10.03 -21.01
C GLU A 211 27.02 9.18 -22.02
N ILE A 212 27.47 7.98 -21.63
CA ILE A 212 28.19 7.03 -22.49
C ILE A 212 27.22 6.38 -23.51
N ILE A 213 25.96 6.20 -23.11
CA ILE A 213 24.92 5.55 -23.92
C ILE A 213 23.84 6.59 -24.29
N ALA A 214 23.47 6.65 -25.56
CA ALA A 214 22.37 7.48 -26.02
C ALA A 214 21.03 7.06 -25.38
N GLU A 215 20.19 8.03 -24.99
CA GLU A 215 18.96 7.77 -24.20
C GLU A 215 18.02 6.75 -24.86
N GLY A 216 17.76 6.89 -26.16
CA GLY A 216 16.92 5.94 -26.91
C GLY A 216 17.49 4.51 -26.95
N LEU A 217 18.82 4.37 -27.07
CA LEU A 217 19.49 3.07 -27.07
C LEU A 217 19.44 2.42 -25.67
N GLY A 218 19.70 3.19 -24.61
CA GLY A 218 19.62 2.67 -23.25
C GLY A 218 18.19 2.24 -22.87
N ILE A 219 17.17 3.04 -23.22
CA ILE A 219 15.77 2.66 -23.02
C ILE A 219 15.43 1.38 -23.80
N PHE A 220 15.87 1.26 -25.05
CA PHE A 220 15.68 0.03 -25.84
C PHE A 220 16.32 -1.20 -25.18
N ILE A 221 17.56 -1.09 -24.69
CA ILE A 221 18.24 -2.18 -23.98
C ILE A 221 17.49 -2.56 -22.69
N GLN A 222 16.98 -1.59 -21.92
CA GLN A 222 16.19 -1.89 -20.72
C GLN A 222 14.87 -2.59 -21.05
N ILE A 223 14.16 -2.17 -22.11
CA ILE A 223 12.93 -2.83 -22.57
C ILE A 223 13.21 -4.27 -22.97
N VAL A 224 14.28 -4.53 -23.74
CA VAL A 224 14.69 -5.88 -24.12
C VAL A 224 15.05 -6.71 -22.89
N ASN A 225 15.82 -6.17 -21.95
CA ASN A 225 16.19 -6.85 -20.70
C ASN A 225 14.94 -7.27 -19.89
N ILE A 226 13.96 -6.37 -19.75
CA ILE A 226 12.69 -6.60 -19.05
C ILE A 226 11.83 -7.66 -19.75
N ILE A 227 11.76 -7.65 -21.09
CA ILE A 227 11.03 -8.66 -21.87
C ILE A 227 11.69 -10.04 -21.72
N VAL A 228 13.01 -10.14 -21.92
CA VAL A 228 13.75 -11.39 -21.76
C VAL A 228 13.56 -11.95 -20.35
N LEU A 229 13.58 -11.09 -19.32
CA LEU A 229 13.37 -11.50 -17.94
C LEU A 229 12.01 -12.20 -17.72
N VAL A 230 10.92 -11.73 -18.34
CA VAL A 230 9.61 -12.40 -18.24
C VAL A 230 9.54 -13.68 -19.07
N CYS A 231 10.08 -13.65 -20.29
CA CYS A 231 10.02 -14.78 -21.23
C CYS A 231 10.93 -15.95 -20.83
N LEU A 232 12.07 -15.68 -20.19
CA LEU A 232 13.12 -16.67 -19.93
C LEU A 232 12.67 -17.84 -19.03
N PRO A 233 11.95 -17.65 -17.91
CA PRO A 233 11.36 -18.75 -17.17
C PRO A 233 10.34 -19.57 -18.00
N VAL A 234 9.54 -18.92 -18.85
CA VAL A 234 8.55 -19.61 -19.70
C VAL A 234 9.25 -20.56 -20.65
N VAL A 235 10.28 -20.09 -21.37
CA VAL A 235 11.03 -20.89 -22.33
C VAL A 235 11.77 -22.04 -21.63
N ILE A 236 12.43 -21.78 -20.50
CA ILE A 236 13.21 -22.80 -19.79
C ILE A 236 12.30 -23.86 -19.16
N ILE A 237 11.19 -23.49 -18.53
CA ILE A 237 10.25 -24.43 -17.91
C ILE A 237 9.47 -25.20 -19.00
N HIS A 238 9.19 -24.60 -20.16
CA HIS A 238 8.57 -25.31 -21.28
C HIS A 238 9.52 -26.35 -21.91
N LEU A 239 10.78 -25.98 -22.16
CA LEU A 239 11.76 -26.87 -22.80
C LEU A 239 12.36 -27.93 -21.86
N LYS A 240 12.42 -27.65 -20.54
CA LYS A 240 13.01 -28.55 -19.54
C LYS A 240 12.04 -28.85 -18.40
N GLY A 241 10.75 -29.02 -18.68
CA GLY A 241 9.69 -29.26 -17.68
C GLY A 241 10.04 -30.34 -16.65
N HIS A 242 10.47 -31.52 -17.11
CA HIS A 242 10.89 -32.65 -16.27
C HIS A 242 12.07 -32.36 -15.33
N ALA A 243 12.77 -31.24 -15.49
CA ALA A 243 13.92 -30.85 -14.67
C ALA A 243 13.57 -29.89 -13.52
N PHE A 244 12.30 -29.48 -13.41
CA PHE A 244 11.77 -28.63 -12.34
C PHE A 244 10.64 -29.34 -11.60
N SER A 245 10.66 -29.33 -10.26
CA SER A 245 9.47 -29.67 -9.48
C SER A 245 8.40 -28.58 -9.62
N LEU A 246 7.13 -28.91 -9.40
CA LEU A 246 6.02 -27.95 -9.49
C LEU A 246 6.22 -26.74 -8.55
N MET A 247 6.72 -27.00 -7.33
CA MET A 247 7.06 -25.95 -6.36
C MET A 247 8.26 -25.11 -6.81
N GLY A 248 9.28 -25.74 -7.42
CA GLY A 248 10.43 -25.06 -8.01
C GLY A 248 10.04 -24.12 -9.15
N ALA A 249 9.22 -24.59 -10.09
CA ALA A 249 8.68 -23.76 -11.18
C ALA A 249 7.82 -22.59 -10.64
N SER A 250 6.94 -22.87 -9.67
CA SER A 250 6.08 -21.83 -9.05
C SER A 250 6.90 -20.74 -8.34
N THR A 251 7.91 -21.13 -7.57
CA THR A 251 8.77 -20.17 -6.85
C THR A 251 9.64 -19.33 -7.80
N VAL A 252 10.18 -19.92 -8.87
CA VAL A 252 10.89 -19.19 -9.93
C VAL A 252 9.95 -18.18 -10.62
N CYS A 253 8.78 -18.59 -11.09
CA CYS A 253 7.83 -17.69 -11.77
C CYS A 253 7.39 -16.53 -10.86
N PHE A 254 7.16 -16.80 -9.57
CA PHE A 254 6.81 -15.76 -8.59
C PHE A 254 7.96 -14.77 -8.35
N PHE A 255 9.18 -15.28 -8.19
CA PHE A 255 10.39 -14.45 -8.01
C PHE A 255 10.67 -13.57 -9.24
N TYR A 256 10.60 -14.13 -10.44
CA TYR A 256 10.78 -13.39 -11.69
C TYR A 256 9.68 -12.35 -11.93
N SER A 257 8.43 -12.65 -11.56
CA SER A 257 7.33 -11.67 -11.62
C SER A 257 7.56 -10.48 -10.69
N ILE A 258 8.01 -10.72 -9.45
CA ILE A 258 8.37 -9.63 -8.52
C ILE A 258 9.57 -8.83 -9.05
N LEU A 259 10.57 -9.52 -9.58
CA LEU A 259 11.77 -8.88 -10.11
C LEU A 259 11.47 -7.99 -11.31
N PHE A 260 10.60 -8.44 -12.22
CA PHE A 260 10.07 -7.66 -13.34
C PHE A 260 9.44 -6.34 -12.86
N LEU A 261 8.50 -6.39 -11.90
CA LEU A 261 7.82 -5.20 -11.37
C LEU A 261 8.82 -4.23 -10.72
N LYS A 262 9.79 -4.76 -9.97
CA LYS A 262 10.84 -3.96 -9.33
C LYS A 262 11.78 -3.31 -10.36
N ILE A 263 12.30 -4.06 -11.34
CA ILE A 263 13.21 -3.52 -12.36
C ILE A 263 12.50 -2.46 -13.21
N TRP A 264 11.25 -2.69 -13.63
CA TRP A 264 10.44 -1.69 -14.32
C TRP A 264 10.34 -0.39 -13.50
N SER A 265 10.01 -0.51 -12.21
CA SER A 265 9.88 0.64 -11.32
C SER A 265 11.21 1.40 -11.13
N TYR A 266 12.32 0.67 -11.04
CA TYR A 266 13.67 1.21 -10.94
C TYR A 266 14.04 2.02 -12.19
N VAL A 267 13.92 1.42 -13.39
CA VAL A 267 14.22 2.09 -14.67
C VAL A 267 13.35 3.34 -14.84
N GLN A 268 12.04 3.22 -14.66
CA GLN A 268 11.12 4.34 -14.87
C GLN A 268 11.32 5.48 -13.88
N THR A 269 11.64 5.17 -12.61
CA THR A 269 11.91 6.20 -11.60
C THR A 269 13.26 6.89 -11.85
N ASN A 270 14.32 6.15 -12.20
CA ASN A 270 15.60 6.75 -12.57
C ASN A 270 15.50 7.61 -13.84
N MET A 271 14.68 7.21 -14.82
CA MET A 271 14.37 8.04 -15.98
C MET A 271 13.74 9.38 -15.58
N TRP A 272 12.74 9.39 -14.69
CA TRP A 272 12.15 10.64 -14.19
C TRP A 272 13.16 11.51 -13.42
N CYS A 273 14.00 10.90 -12.59
CA CYS A 273 15.06 11.62 -11.87
C CYS A 273 16.10 12.22 -12.83
N ARG A 274 16.53 11.48 -13.84
CA ARG A 274 17.45 11.93 -14.90
C ARG A 274 16.87 13.09 -15.71
N GLN A 275 15.61 13.00 -16.13
CA GLN A 275 14.90 14.08 -16.83
C GLN A 275 14.83 15.34 -15.97
N THR A 276 14.47 15.20 -14.69
CA THR A 276 14.42 16.33 -13.74
C THR A 276 15.80 16.93 -13.49
N TYR A 277 16.84 16.10 -13.43
CA TYR A 277 18.23 16.53 -13.22
C TYR A 277 18.73 17.40 -14.38
N TYR A 278 18.54 16.97 -15.63
CA TYR A 278 18.93 17.76 -16.81
C TYR A 278 18.05 19.00 -17.07
N GLN A 279 16.83 19.04 -16.53
CA GLN A 279 16.02 20.26 -16.53
C GLN A 279 16.51 21.30 -15.51
N LYS A 280 16.98 20.84 -14.33
CA LYS A 280 17.50 21.72 -13.26
C LYS A 280 18.93 22.18 -13.48
N ASN A 281 19.75 21.32 -14.08
CA ASN A 281 21.10 21.61 -14.53
C ASN A 281 21.10 21.55 -16.06
N PRO A 282 20.70 22.64 -16.76
CA PRO A 282 20.82 22.72 -18.21
C PRO A 282 22.25 22.42 -18.65
N ARG A 283 22.41 21.97 -19.91
CA ARG A 283 23.71 21.64 -20.51
C ARG A 283 24.56 22.89 -20.75
N GLU A 284 25.07 23.49 -19.68
CA GLU A 284 26.15 24.46 -19.78
C GLU A 284 27.41 23.73 -20.26
N ARG A 285 27.93 24.17 -21.42
CA ARG A 285 29.31 23.89 -21.79
C ARG A 285 30.17 24.46 -20.67
N ARG A 286 30.74 23.58 -19.83
CA ARG A 286 31.64 24.00 -18.74
C ARG A 286 32.60 25.06 -19.26
N PRO A 287 32.54 26.32 -18.79
CA PRO A 287 33.64 27.23 -18.97
C PRO A 287 34.87 26.55 -18.37
N SER A 288 36.02 26.70 -19.02
CA SER A 288 37.29 26.30 -18.42
C SER A 288 37.46 27.09 -17.13
N ILE A 289 37.28 26.44 -15.97
CA ILE A 289 37.44 27.06 -14.65
C ILE A 289 38.80 27.75 -14.63
N THR A 290 38.78 29.06 -14.47
CA THR A 290 40.03 29.82 -14.42
C THR A 290 40.66 29.64 -13.03
N LEU A 291 41.99 29.63 -12.95
CA LEU A 291 42.71 29.47 -11.68
C LEU A 291 42.34 30.55 -10.64
N ALA A 292 41.79 31.68 -11.10
CA ALA A 292 41.26 32.75 -10.26
C ALA A 292 39.94 32.40 -9.56
N GLU A 293 39.02 31.67 -10.21
CA GLU A 293 37.77 31.21 -9.57
C GLU A 293 38.04 30.19 -8.47
N LEU A 294 39.01 29.28 -8.68
CA LEU A 294 39.43 28.32 -7.65
C LEU A 294 39.98 29.01 -6.40
N LYS A 295 40.55 30.21 -6.54
CA LYS A 295 41.12 31.01 -5.44
C LYS A 295 40.08 31.91 -4.73
N ASN A 296 38.95 32.21 -5.40
CA ASN A 296 37.87 33.03 -4.88
C ASN A 296 36.66 32.23 -4.36
N GLY A 297 36.70 30.88 -4.44
CA GLY A 297 35.64 29.97 -3.99
C GLY A 297 35.48 29.88 -2.47
N HIS A 298 35.21 31.00 -1.80
CA HIS A 298 35.06 31.09 -0.35
C HIS A 298 33.66 31.56 0.10
N LEU A 299 32.64 31.33 -0.74
CA LEU A 299 31.25 31.73 -0.48
C LEU A 299 30.25 30.70 -1.05
N ASP A 300 30.15 29.53 -0.41
CA ASP A 300 28.82 28.93 -0.14
C ASP A 300 28.86 28.08 1.13
N GLY A 301 29.41 28.67 2.20
CA GLY A 301 29.20 28.20 3.56
C GLY A 301 27.85 28.69 4.06
N GLY A 302 26.76 28.23 3.44
CA GLY A 302 25.44 28.30 4.06
C GLY A 302 25.44 27.45 5.34
N ASP A 303 24.71 27.87 6.37
CA ASP A 303 24.60 27.13 7.63
C ASP A 303 24.12 25.69 7.36
N ASP A 304 25.06 24.73 7.38
CA ASP A 304 24.75 23.31 7.36
C ASP A 304 24.05 22.98 8.69
N ASP A 305 22.72 22.94 8.67
CA ASP A 305 21.90 22.37 9.74
C ASP A 305 22.31 20.88 9.92
N GLU A 306 23.33 20.61 10.75
CA GLU A 306 23.89 19.27 11.03
C GLU A 306 22.83 18.23 11.45
N ALA A 307 21.66 18.71 11.87
CA ALA A 307 20.51 17.89 12.26
C ALA A 307 19.75 17.24 11.08
N ILE A 308 19.92 17.69 9.83
CA ILE A 308 19.18 17.18 8.67
C ILE A 308 20.04 16.16 7.88
N PRO A 309 19.70 14.86 7.89
CA PRO A 309 20.48 13.87 7.14
C PRO A 309 20.39 14.13 5.63
N LYS A 310 21.55 14.34 5.00
CA LYS A 310 21.69 14.61 3.56
C LYS A 310 21.07 13.47 2.74
N LEU A 311 19.94 13.78 2.10
CA LEU A 311 19.19 12.83 1.26
C LEU A 311 20.00 12.45 0.02
N VAL A 312 19.94 11.17 -0.37
CA VAL A 312 20.60 10.68 -1.59
C VAL A 312 19.94 11.32 -2.81
N GLN A 313 20.74 11.90 -3.68
CA GLN A 313 20.29 12.50 -4.95
C GLN A 313 20.77 11.65 -6.14
N TYR A 314 20.18 11.89 -7.31
CA TYR A 314 20.70 11.32 -8.56
C TYR A 314 21.94 12.12 -8.99
N PRO A 315 23.06 11.49 -9.41
CA PRO A 315 23.21 10.07 -9.76
C PRO A 315 23.75 9.14 -8.64
N ASP A 316 23.98 9.64 -7.42
CA ASP A 316 24.63 8.88 -6.33
C ASP A 316 23.85 7.62 -5.89
N ASN A 317 22.54 7.57 -6.19
CA ASN A 317 21.68 6.42 -5.91
C ASN A 317 21.99 5.18 -6.78
N LEU A 318 22.87 5.28 -7.78
CA LEU A 318 23.24 4.18 -8.68
C LEU A 318 24.28 3.22 -8.07
N SER A 319 23.99 2.73 -6.86
CA SER A 319 24.82 1.78 -6.12
C SER A 319 24.21 0.37 -6.10
N TYR A 320 25.07 -0.67 -6.17
CA TYR A 320 24.65 -2.05 -5.93
C TYR A 320 24.01 -2.22 -4.54
N ARG A 321 24.48 -1.46 -3.54
CA ARG A 321 23.93 -1.53 -2.17
C ARG A 321 22.47 -1.10 -2.11
N ASP A 322 22.13 0.01 -2.75
CA ASP A 322 20.77 0.56 -2.73
C ASP A 322 19.82 -0.21 -3.64
N LEU A 323 20.33 -0.72 -4.77
CA LEU A 323 19.59 -1.64 -5.63
C LEU A 323 19.26 -2.96 -4.90
N LEU A 324 20.24 -3.60 -4.25
CA LEU A 324 19.99 -4.82 -3.46
C LEU A 324 19.06 -4.58 -2.27
N TYR A 325 19.20 -3.43 -1.58
CA TYR A 325 18.25 -3.02 -0.54
C TYR A 325 16.82 -2.92 -1.09
N PHE A 326 16.62 -2.25 -2.24
CA PHE A 326 15.30 -2.17 -2.88
C PHE A 326 14.77 -3.53 -3.33
N LEU A 327 15.64 -4.40 -3.86
CA LEU A 327 15.24 -5.76 -4.27
C LEU A 327 14.68 -6.56 -3.10
N CYS A 328 15.31 -6.50 -1.93
CA CYS A 328 14.84 -7.15 -0.71
C CYS A 328 13.65 -6.43 -0.04
N ALA A 329 13.50 -5.10 -0.22
CA ALA A 329 12.46 -4.32 0.44
C ALA A 329 11.04 -4.80 0.08
N PRO A 330 10.08 -4.80 1.03
CA PRO A 330 8.70 -5.29 0.82
C PRO A 330 7.81 -4.28 0.07
N THR A 331 8.36 -3.62 -0.95
CA THR A 331 7.69 -2.68 -1.85
C THR A 331 8.08 -2.97 -3.30
N LEU A 332 7.17 -2.68 -4.23
CA LEU A 332 7.40 -2.80 -5.67
C LEU A 332 7.75 -1.46 -6.32
N CYS A 333 7.48 -0.34 -5.65
CA CYS A 333 7.82 1.00 -6.12
C CYS A 333 9.23 1.39 -5.64
N TYR A 334 10.13 1.72 -6.56
CA TYR A 334 11.45 2.26 -6.25
C TYR A 334 11.37 3.73 -5.86
N GLU A 335 12.12 4.12 -4.82
CA GLU A 335 12.29 5.51 -4.37
C GLU A 335 13.74 5.68 -3.92
N LEU A 336 14.33 6.87 -4.12
CA LEU A 336 15.73 7.12 -3.79
C LEU A 336 15.96 7.04 -2.27
N ASN A 337 15.02 7.57 -1.48
CA ASN A 337 15.14 7.70 -0.04
C ASN A 337 13.92 7.05 0.64
N PHE A 338 13.98 5.74 0.86
CA PHE A 338 12.93 5.03 1.58
C PHE A 338 12.85 5.45 3.06
N PRO A 339 11.64 5.57 3.64
CA PRO A 339 11.50 5.87 5.06
C PRO A 339 12.02 4.68 5.88
N ARG A 340 12.96 4.94 6.81
CA ARG A 340 13.61 3.93 7.64
C ARG A 340 13.27 4.08 9.12
N THR A 341 13.19 2.96 9.84
CA THR A 341 13.06 2.90 11.29
C THR A 341 14.42 3.01 11.96
N SER A 342 14.51 3.72 13.09
CA SER A 342 15.78 3.95 13.81
C SER A 342 16.36 2.70 14.46
N ARG A 343 15.54 1.67 14.75
CA ARG A 343 15.98 0.41 15.38
C ARG A 343 15.08 -0.77 15.03
N VAL A 344 15.68 -1.96 14.98
CA VAL A 344 14.97 -3.24 14.83
C VAL A 344 14.34 -3.64 16.17
N ARG A 345 13.01 -3.75 16.24
CA ARG A 345 12.27 -4.16 17.45
C ARG A 345 12.30 -5.67 17.59
N LYS A 346 13.39 -6.22 18.15
CA LYS A 346 13.63 -7.67 18.30
C LYS A 346 12.42 -8.50 18.77
N ARG A 347 11.66 -8.02 19.77
CA ARG A 347 10.44 -8.71 20.25
C ARG A 347 9.31 -8.78 19.21
N PHE A 348 9.13 -7.71 18.42
CA PHE A 348 8.15 -7.69 17.33
C PHE A 348 8.61 -8.62 16.20
N LEU A 349 9.88 -8.53 15.79
CA LEU A 349 10.46 -9.41 14.77
C LEU A 349 10.33 -10.89 15.15
N LEU A 350 10.74 -11.28 16.36
CA LEU A 350 10.61 -12.67 16.84
C LEU A 350 9.15 -13.14 16.85
N LYS A 351 8.21 -12.30 17.30
CA LYS A 351 6.77 -12.63 17.26
C LYS A 351 6.29 -12.87 15.82
N ARG A 352 6.64 -11.99 14.87
CA ARG A 352 6.28 -12.15 13.45
C ARG A 352 6.92 -13.40 12.83
N LEU A 353 8.20 -13.71 13.15
CA LEU A 353 8.89 -14.90 12.65
C LEU A 353 8.27 -16.19 13.18
N LEU A 354 7.91 -16.25 14.47
CA LEU A 354 7.20 -17.40 15.05
C LEU A 354 5.82 -17.59 14.42
N GLU A 355 5.07 -16.51 14.19
CA GLU A 355 3.80 -16.56 13.47
C GLU A 355 3.96 -17.02 12.01
N VAL A 356 5.08 -16.68 11.34
CA VAL A 356 5.38 -17.21 10.00
C VAL A 356 5.66 -18.71 10.06
N ILE A 357 6.54 -19.17 10.95
CA ILE A 357 6.90 -20.59 11.06
C ILE A 357 5.67 -21.44 11.40
N ILE A 358 4.92 -21.05 12.44
CA ILE A 358 3.70 -21.78 12.86
C ILE A 358 2.62 -21.69 11.79
N GLY A 359 2.42 -20.50 11.21
CA GLY A 359 1.40 -20.26 10.17
C GLY A 359 1.63 -21.07 8.90
N VAL A 360 2.88 -21.25 8.46
CA VAL A 360 3.22 -22.16 7.35
C VAL A 360 2.77 -23.58 7.70
N HIS A 361 3.14 -24.12 8.86
CA HIS A 361 2.76 -25.49 9.25
C HIS A 361 1.23 -25.67 9.33
N VAL A 362 0.49 -24.67 9.84
CA VAL A 362 -0.98 -24.68 9.87
C VAL A 362 -1.57 -24.69 8.45
N VAL A 363 -1.08 -23.83 7.55
CA VAL A 363 -1.54 -23.79 6.15
C VAL A 363 -1.26 -25.11 5.43
N MET A 364 -0.07 -25.69 5.60
CA MET A 364 0.28 -26.99 4.99
C MET A 364 -0.57 -28.15 5.54
N ALA A 365 -0.89 -28.13 6.84
CA ALA A 365 -1.77 -29.12 7.46
C ALA A 365 -3.22 -29.00 6.97
N LEU A 366 -3.76 -27.78 6.84
CA LEU A 366 -5.08 -27.54 6.23
C LEU A 366 -5.11 -28.01 4.77
N PHE A 367 -4.03 -27.81 4.02
CA PHE A 367 -3.93 -28.25 2.63
C PHE A 367 -3.95 -29.79 2.53
N GLN A 368 -3.14 -30.50 3.31
CA GLN A 368 -3.14 -31.97 3.39
C GLN A 368 -4.48 -32.56 3.83
N GLN A 369 -5.02 -32.05 4.95
CA GLN A 369 -6.13 -32.71 5.62
C GLN A 369 -7.47 -32.38 4.94
N TRP A 370 -7.63 -31.17 4.37
CA TRP A 370 -8.92 -30.70 3.86
C TRP A 370 -8.91 -30.47 2.33
N ILE A 371 -7.91 -29.79 1.76
CA ILE A 371 -7.91 -29.47 0.32
C ILE A 371 -7.69 -30.72 -0.52
N ILE A 372 -6.60 -31.47 -0.31
CA ILE A 372 -6.25 -32.62 -1.16
C ILE A 372 -7.38 -33.67 -1.22
N PRO A 373 -8.01 -34.11 -0.10
CA PRO A 373 -9.09 -35.09 -0.16
C PRO A 373 -10.37 -34.51 -0.77
N SER A 374 -10.67 -33.23 -0.51
CA SER A 374 -11.85 -32.58 -1.10
C SER A 374 -11.71 -32.46 -2.62
N VAL A 375 -10.56 -32.03 -3.13
CA VAL A 375 -10.30 -31.88 -4.57
C VAL A 375 -10.35 -33.24 -5.28
N ARG A 376 -9.67 -34.27 -4.75
CA ARG A 376 -9.73 -35.63 -5.34
C ARG A 376 -11.15 -36.20 -5.41
N ASN A 377 -11.94 -36.04 -4.35
CA ASN A 377 -13.34 -36.50 -4.30
C ASN A 377 -14.31 -35.67 -5.18
N SER A 378 -13.88 -34.50 -5.64
CA SER A 378 -14.69 -33.59 -6.48
C SER A 378 -14.36 -33.68 -7.97
N LEU A 379 -13.23 -34.30 -8.34
CA LEU A 379 -12.80 -34.44 -9.73
C LEU A 379 -13.77 -35.27 -10.58
N ILE A 380 -14.18 -36.45 -10.09
CA ILE A 380 -15.02 -37.39 -10.85
C ILE A 380 -16.41 -36.77 -11.18
N PRO A 381 -17.15 -36.17 -10.20
CA PRO A 381 -18.40 -35.47 -10.52
C PRO A 381 -18.25 -34.31 -11.52
N PHE A 382 -17.13 -33.58 -11.45
CA PHE A 382 -16.87 -32.44 -12.33
C PHE A 382 -16.61 -32.91 -13.77
N SER A 383 -15.85 -33.98 -13.96
CA SER A 383 -15.62 -34.61 -15.28
C SER A 383 -16.90 -35.16 -15.90
N ASN A 384 -17.82 -35.69 -15.07
CA ASN A 384 -19.09 -36.27 -15.54
C ASN A 384 -20.18 -35.23 -15.85
N MET A 385 -19.88 -33.93 -15.74
CA MET A 385 -20.78 -32.79 -16.02
C MET A 385 -22.12 -32.79 -15.26
N ASP A 386 -22.24 -33.50 -14.14
CA ASP A 386 -23.40 -33.37 -13.25
C ASP A 386 -23.34 -32.01 -12.55
N VAL A 387 -24.08 -31.04 -13.07
CA VAL A 387 -24.07 -29.65 -12.58
C VAL A 387 -24.53 -29.56 -11.11
N ALA A 388 -25.46 -30.41 -10.68
CA ALA A 388 -25.97 -30.38 -9.30
C ALA A 388 -24.92 -30.91 -8.33
N LEU A 389 -24.36 -32.09 -8.62
CA LEU A 389 -23.32 -32.70 -7.80
C LEU A 389 -22.02 -31.87 -7.85
N ALA A 390 -21.60 -31.37 -9.02
CA ALA A 390 -20.45 -30.49 -9.15
C ALA A 390 -20.60 -29.20 -8.32
N THR A 391 -21.81 -28.60 -8.28
CA THR A 391 -22.08 -27.41 -7.45
C THR A 391 -22.02 -27.75 -5.95
N GLU A 392 -22.59 -28.88 -5.53
CA GLU A 392 -22.50 -29.36 -4.14
C GLU A 392 -21.04 -29.56 -3.71
N ARG A 393 -20.22 -30.15 -4.59
CA ARG A 393 -18.79 -30.41 -4.38
C ARG A 393 -17.96 -29.12 -4.38
N LEU A 394 -18.27 -28.17 -5.26
CA LEU A 394 -17.65 -26.84 -5.29
C LEU A 394 -17.91 -26.07 -3.98
N LEU A 395 -19.14 -26.10 -3.47
CA LEU A 395 -19.49 -25.47 -2.18
C LEU A 395 -18.77 -26.12 -1.00
N LYS A 396 -18.61 -27.46 -1.01
CA LYS A 396 -17.80 -28.18 -0.02
C LYS A 396 -16.31 -27.81 -0.06
N LEU A 397 -15.76 -27.54 -1.25
CA LEU A 397 -14.38 -27.05 -1.41
C LEU A 397 -14.23 -25.55 -1.06
N ALA A 398 -15.28 -24.75 -1.21
CA ALA A 398 -15.22 -23.30 -1.03
C ALA A 398 -14.83 -22.89 0.40
N LEU A 399 -15.37 -23.55 1.42
CA LEU A 399 -15.05 -23.27 2.83
C LEU A 399 -13.57 -23.51 3.19
N PRO A 400 -12.99 -24.72 3.00
CA PRO A 400 -11.59 -24.95 3.32
C PRO A 400 -10.65 -24.11 2.43
N ASN A 401 -10.97 -23.91 1.15
CA ASN A 401 -10.16 -23.06 0.27
C ASN A 401 -10.14 -21.60 0.74
N HIS A 402 -11.31 -21.05 1.11
CA HIS A 402 -11.40 -19.68 1.61
C HIS A 402 -10.64 -19.50 2.93
N LEU A 403 -10.71 -20.49 3.85
CA LEU A 403 -9.92 -20.47 5.08
C LEU A 403 -8.42 -20.47 4.80
N VAL A 404 -7.94 -21.37 3.92
CA VAL A 404 -6.53 -21.43 3.51
C VAL A 404 -6.09 -20.11 2.88
N TRP A 405 -6.92 -19.49 2.03
CA TRP A 405 -6.65 -18.19 1.42
C TRP A 405 -6.54 -17.05 2.46
N LEU A 406 -7.44 -17.00 3.46
CA LEU A 406 -7.37 -16.05 4.57
C LEU A 406 -6.12 -16.24 5.44
N CYS A 407 -5.79 -17.49 5.77
CA CYS A 407 -4.58 -17.82 6.52
C CYS A 407 -3.32 -17.42 5.73
N PHE A 408 -3.28 -17.71 4.42
CA PHE A 408 -2.18 -17.30 3.53
C PHE A 408 -2.08 -15.77 3.43
N PHE A 409 -3.21 -15.06 3.32
CA PHE A 409 -3.22 -13.59 3.31
C PHE A 409 -2.57 -13.01 4.59
N TYR A 410 -2.98 -13.50 5.77
CA TYR A 410 -2.40 -13.07 7.05
C TYR A 410 -0.92 -13.44 7.17
N LEU A 411 -0.57 -14.65 6.75
CA LEU A 411 0.80 -15.16 6.78
C LEU A 411 1.73 -14.32 5.90
N MET A 412 1.32 -14.04 4.66
CA MET A 412 2.10 -13.28 3.68
C MET A 412 2.11 -11.78 4.00
N PHE A 413 0.95 -11.11 3.93
CA PHE A 413 0.88 -9.65 3.97
C PHE A 413 1.01 -9.06 5.37
N HIS A 414 0.51 -9.75 6.40
CA HIS A 414 0.62 -9.26 7.77
C HIS A 414 1.88 -9.74 8.48
N SER A 415 2.22 -11.03 8.40
CA SER A 415 3.32 -11.59 9.20
C SER A 415 4.68 -11.52 8.48
N PHE A 416 4.77 -12.09 7.27
CA PHE A 416 6.03 -12.15 6.50
C PHE A 416 6.51 -10.78 6.04
N LEU A 417 5.68 -9.97 5.37
CA LEU A 417 6.11 -8.62 4.93
C LEU A 417 6.48 -7.70 6.10
N ASN A 418 5.88 -7.86 7.29
CA ASN A 418 6.32 -7.14 8.49
C ASN A 418 7.61 -7.69 9.11
N ALA A 419 7.87 -8.99 9.03
CA ALA A 419 9.17 -9.55 9.42
C ALA A 419 10.29 -9.03 8.51
N VAL A 420 10.10 -9.11 7.19
CA VAL A 420 11.04 -8.58 6.18
C VAL A 420 11.24 -7.07 6.34
N GLY A 421 10.15 -6.31 6.49
CA GLY A 421 10.24 -4.86 6.71
C GLY A 421 10.95 -4.49 8.01
N GLU A 422 10.82 -5.28 9.07
CA GLU A 422 11.52 -5.02 10.34
C GLU A 422 13.01 -5.39 10.27
N LEU A 423 13.34 -6.48 9.58
CA LEU A 423 14.71 -6.92 9.32
C LEU A 423 15.49 -5.90 8.47
N LEU A 424 14.82 -5.27 7.50
CA LEU A 424 15.41 -4.27 6.60
C LEU A 424 15.25 -2.83 7.10
N ASN A 425 14.76 -2.61 8.32
CA ASN A 425 14.43 -1.29 8.86
C ASN A 425 13.49 -0.43 7.98
N PHE A 426 12.70 -1.04 7.09
CA PHE A 426 11.72 -0.35 6.27
C PHE A 426 10.56 0.17 7.15
N ALA A 427 10.16 1.44 7.02
CA ALA A 427 9.16 2.04 7.91
C ALA A 427 7.72 1.99 7.38
N ASP A 428 7.50 1.97 6.05
CA ASP A 428 6.15 1.87 5.50
C ASP A 428 5.62 0.44 5.63
N ARG A 429 4.60 0.25 6.47
CA ARG A 429 3.96 -1.06 6.74
C ARG A 429 2.53 -1.15 6.21
N ASN A 430 2.11 -0.20 5.37
CA ASN A 430 0.81 -0.23 4.74
C ASN A 430 0.82 -1.16 3.52
N PHE A 431 0.86 -2.47 3.81
CA PHE A 431 0.82 -3.54 2.80
C PHE A 431 -0.62 -3.87 2.35
N TYR A 432 -1.62 -3.54 3.16
CA TYR A 432 -3.05 -3.75 2.90
C TYR A 432 -3.89 -2.78 3.74
N CYS A 433 -5.09 -2.44 3.25
CA CYS A 433 -6.11 -1.67 3.96
C CYS A 433 -7.26 -2.59 4.42
N ASP A 434 -8.37 -2.03 4.92
CA ASP A 434 -9.54 -2.74 5.45
C ASP A 434 -10.44 -3.33 4.34
N TRP A 435 -9.86 -4.13 3.45
CA TRP A 435 -10.51 -4.72 2.28
C TRP A 435 -11.72 -5.60 2.61
N TRP A 436 -11.81 -6.14 3.83
CA TRP A 436 -12.97 -6.90 4.32
C TRP A 436 -14.24 -6.04 4.45
N ASN A 437 -14.07 -4.73 4.64
CA ASN A 437 -15.15 -3.73 4.66
C ASN A 437 -15.46 -3.16 3.26
N ALA A 438 -14.85 -3.68 2.19
CA ALA A 438 -15.07 -3.15 0.84
C ALA A 438 -16.54 -3.26 0.43
N ASN A 439 -17.18 -2.13 0.15
CA ASN A 439 -18.57 -2.06 -0.30
C ASN A 439 -18.75 -2.49 -1.76
N ASN A 440 -17.66 -2.63 -2.52
CA ASN A 440 -17.68 -3.07 -3.91
C ASN A 440 -16.33 -3.70 -4.29
N ILE A 441 -16.33 -4.47 -5.38
CA ILE A 441 -15.16 -5.24 -5.86
C ILE A 441 -13.99 -4.34 -6.30
N ASP A 442 -14.28 -3.12 -6.78
CA ASP A 442 -13.27 -2.13 -7.14
C ASP A 442 -12.45 -1.65 -5.93
N THR A 443 -13.14 -1.37 -4.81
CA THR A 443 -12.52 -1.03 -3.53
C THR A 443 -11.68 -2.19 -3.01
N PHE A 444 -12.17 -3.43 -3.10
CA PHE A 444 -11.42 -4.63 -2.71
C PHE A 444 -10.09 -4.75 -3.47
N TRP A 445 -10.12 -4.71 -4.81
CA TRP A 445 -8.90 -4.81 -5.63
C TRP A 445 -7.87 -3.70 -5.37
N ARG A 446 -8.32 -2.55 -4.86
CA ARG A 446 -7.46 -1.41 -4.50
C ARG A 446 -6.94 -1.43 -3.07
N THR A 447 -7.44 -2.32 -2.22
CA THR A 447 -7.14 -2.34 -0.77
C THR A 447 -6.50 -3.64 -0.28
N TRP A 448 -6.65 -4.76 -0.99
CA TRP A 448 -6.11 -6.05 -0.54
C TRP A 448 -4.57 -6.13 -0.58
N ASN A 449 -3.94 -5.61 -1.64
CA ASN A 449 -2.49 -5.67 -1.87
C ASN A 449 -1.99 -4.31 -2.32
N MET A 450 -1.60 -3.48 -1.34
CA MET A 450 -1.14 -2.12 -1.58
C MET A 450 0.18 -2.04 -2.38
N PRO A 451 1.19 -2.92 -2.20
CA PRO A 451 2.39 -2.90 -3.04
C PRO A 451 2.08 -3.02 -4.54
N VAL A 452 1.24 -3.99 -4.94
CA VAL A 452 0.84 -4.16 -6.34
C VAL A 452 -0.09 -3.04 -6.78
N HIS A 453 -1.08 -2.64 -5.96
CA HIS A 453 -1.99 -1.56 -6.32
C HIS A 453 -1.25 -0.23 -6.59
N ARG A 454 -0.34 0.16 -5.70
CA ARG A 454 0.48 1.38 -5.85
C ARG A 454 1.38 1.30 -7.07
N TRP A 455 1.98 0.14 -7.35
CA TRP A 455 2.78 -0.07 -8.56
C TRP A 455 1.93 0.12 -9.82
N CYS A 456 0.77 -0.54 -9.91
CA CYS A 456 -0.16 -0.43 -11.04
C CYS A 456 -0.64 1.02 -11.23
N VAL A 457 -0.87 1.76 -10.14
CA VAL A 457 -1.27 3.18 -10.23
C VAL A 457 -0.12 4.05 -10.76
N ARG A 458 1.07 3.94 -10.15
CA ARG A 458 2.23 4.82 -10.42
C ARG A 458 2.92 4.54 -11.75
N HIS A 459 3.07 3.27 -12.13
CA HIS A 459 3.91 2.86 -13.26
C HIS A 459 3.14 2.51 -14.53
N LEU A 460 1.83 2.22 -14.41
CA LEU A 460 0.97 1.84 -15.54
C LEU A 460 -0.21 2.80 -15.73
N TYR A 461 -1.10 2.95 -14.75
CA TYR A 461 -2.32 3.76 -14.88
C TYR A 461 -2.05 5.25 -15.12
N ILE A 462 -1.23 5.89 -14.27
CA ILE A 462 -0.95 7.34 -14.40
C ILE A 462 -0.25 7.65 -15.74
N PRO A 463 0.81 6.93 -16.16
CA PRO A 463 1.40 7.13 -17.48
C PRO A 463 0.42 6.91 -18.64
N VAL A 464 -0.46 5.91 -18.57
CA VAL A 464 -1.48 5.67 -19.62
C VAL A 464 -2.50 6.82 -19.68
N VAL A 465 -2.93 7.38 -18.54
CA VAL A 465 -3.78 8.57 -18.53
C VAL A 465 -3.03 9.82 -19.03
N GLN A 466 -1.74 9.97 -18.72
CA GLN A 466 -0.90 11.05 -19.22
C GLN A 466 -0.66 10.97 -20.75
N MET A 467 -0.70 9.78 -21.34
CA MET A 467 -0.71 9.58 -22.81
C MET A 467 -2.06 9.92 -23.47
N GLY A 468 -3.06 10.38 -22.72
CA GLY A 468 -4.35 10.84 -23.24
C GLY A 468 -5.47 9.79 -23.25
N TYR A 469 -5.23 8.58 -22.75
CA TYR A 469 -6.27 7.54 -22.65
C TYR A 469 -7.26 7.83 -21.52
N SER A 470 -8.52 7.43 -21.71
CA SER A 470 -9.56 7.59 -20.68
C SER A 470 -9.31 6.70 -19.46
N SER A 471 -9.79 7.13 -18.29
CA SER A 471 -9.71 6.36 -17.04
C SER A 471 -10.24 4.92 -17.16
N ARG A 472 -11.26 4.69 -18.02
CA ARG A 472 -11.80 3.35 -18.29
C ARG A 472 -10.81 2.50 -19.09
N GLN A 473 -10.23 3.04 -20.16
CA GLN A 473 -9.19 2.34 -20.94
C GLN A 473 -7.96 2.03 -20.08
N ALA A 474 -7.48 3.01 -19.30
CA ALA A 474 -6.37 2.82 -18.36
C ALA A 474 -6.66 1.73 -17.31
N SER A 475 -7.89 1.67 -16.79
CA SER A 475 -8.33 0.61 -15.88
C SER A 475 -8.33 -0.76 -16.57
N THR A 476 -8.89 -0.87 -17.79
CA THR A 476 -8.88 -2.12 -18.56
C THR A 476 -7.47 -2.60 -18.87
N ILE A 477 -6.54 -1.71 -19.20
CA ILE A 477 -5.12 -2.04 -19.44
C ILE A 477 -4.47 -2.61 -18.17
N VAL A 478 -4.74 -2.02 -17.00
CA VAL A 478 -4.27 -2.54 -15.70
C VAL A 478 -4.85 -3.93 -15.40
N PHE A 479 -6.13 -4.16 -15.70
CA PHE A 479 -6.75 -5.48 -15.52
C PHE A 479 -6.19 -6.53 -16.50
N LEU A 480 -5.97 -6.18 -17.78
CA LEU A 480 -5.33 -7.06 -18.77
C LEU A 480 -3.91 -7.47 -18.34
N PHE A 481 -3.12 -6.50 -17.88
CA PHE A 481 -1.77 -6.73 -17.38
C PHE A 481 -1.77 -7.62 -16.13
N SER A 482 -2.71 -7.37 -15.20
CA SER A 482 -2.91 -8.23 -14.03
C SER A 482 -3.31 -9.65 -14.44
N ALA A 483 -4.25 -9.79 -15.38
CA ALA A 483 -4.73 -11.08 -15.89
C ALA A 483 -3.60 -11.89 -16.55
N PHE A 484 -2.71 -11.25 -17.31
CA PHE A 484 -1.50 -11.87 -17.86
C PHE A 484 -0.61 -12.46 -16.76
N PHE A 485 -0.33 -11.72 -15.68
CA PHE A 485 0.48 -12.24 -14.58
C PHE A 485 -0.20 -13.34 -13.76
N HIS A 486 -1.53 -13.31 -13.61
CA HIS A 486 -2.26 -14.40 -12.96
C HIS A 486 -2.21 -15.69 -13.80
N GLU A 487 -2.39 -15.58 -15.12
CA GLU A 487 -2.23 -16.71 -16.04
C GLU A 487 -0.79 -17.23 -16.04
N TYR A 488 0.21 -16.35 -16.11
CA TYR A 488 1.63 -16.70 -16.04
C TYR A 488 1.98 -17.50 -14.79
N LEU A 489 1.52 -17.06 -13.61
CA LEU A 489 1.83 -17.69 -12.32
C LEU A 489 1.16 -19.04 -12.11
N VAL A 490 0.05 -19.33 -12.80
CA VAL A 490 -0.69 -20.59 -12.69
C VAL A 490 -0.30 -21.56 -13.82
N SER A 491 -0.31 -21.08 -15.06
CA SER A 491 -0.20 -21.92 -16.25
C SER A 491 1.23 -22.31 -16.61
N VAL A 492 2.25 -21.49 -16.27
CA VAL A 492 3.65 -21.86 -16.53
C VAL A 492 4.12 -22.98 -15.59
N PRO A 493 3.88 -22.94 -14.27
CA PRO A 493 4.27 -24.05 -13.38
C PRO A 493 3.48 -25.34 -13.60
N LEU A 494 2.17 -25.24 -13.92
CA LEU A 494 1.33 -26.40 -14.22
C LEU A 494 1.49 -26.94 -15.65
N GLN A 495 2.20 -26.21 -16.52
CA GLN A 495 2.35 -26.52 -17.95
C GLN A 495 1.03 -26.64 -18.74
N THR A 496 -0.06 -26.01 -18.26
CA THR A 496 -1.42 -26.06 -18.84
C THR A 496 -1.86 -24.69 -19.37
N TYR A 497 -1.82 -24.46 -20.68
CA TYR A 497 -2.04 -23.14 -21.30
C TYR A 497 -3.50 -22.83 -21.71
N LYS A 498 -4.49 -23.06 -20.82
CA LYS A 498 -5.93 -22.97 -21.18
C LYS A 498 -6.64 -21.62 -20.91
N ILE A 499 -5.96 -20.59 -20.41
CA ILE A 499 -6.48 -19.20 -20.33
C ILE A 499 -7.63 -19.01 -19.30
N TRP A 500 -7.85 -19.97 -18.41
CA TRP A 500 -8.94 -19.90 -17.41
C TRP A 500 -8.73 -18.79 -16.36
N ALA A 501 -7.52 -18.61 -15.84
CA ALA A 501 -7.23 -17.57 -14.85
C ALA A 501 -7.34 -16.17 -15.48
N PHE A 502 -6.85 -16.01 -16.71
CA PHE A 502 -7.03 -14.79 -17.50
C PHE A 502 -8.52 -14.45 -17.68
N MET A 503 -9.35 -15.41 -18.10
CA MET A 503 -10.79 -15.21 -18.27
C MET A 503 -11.49 -14.89 -16.93
N GLY A 504 -11.11 -15.57 -15.84
CA GLY A 504 -11.61 -15.28 -14.50
C GLY A 504 -11.29 -13.86 -14.02
N MET A 505 -10.07 -13.36 -14.32
CA MET A 505 -9.66 -11.99 -14.02
C MET A 505 -10.37 -10.95 -14.92
N MET A 506 -10.54 -11.23 -16.21
CA MET A 506 -11.31 -10.35 -17.11
C MET A 506 -12.79 -10.30 -16.75
N GLY A 507 -13.36 -11.39 -16.23
CA GLY A 507 -14.70 -11.45 -15.65
C GLY A 507 -14.91 -10.54 -14.44
N GLN A 508 -13.84 -10.10 -13.76
CA GLN A 508 -13.95 -9.12 -12.67
C GLN A 508 -14.36 -7.72 -13.16
N ILE A 509 -14.12 -7.36 -14.43
CA ILE A 509 -14.47 -6.06 -14.99
C ILE A 509 -16.01 -5.86 -15.04
N PRO A 510 -16.81 -6.73 -15.69
CA PRO A 510 -18.26 -6.62 -15.65
C PRO A 510 -18.81 -6.84 -14.23
N LEU A 511 -18.22 -7.74 -13.44
CA LEU A 511 -18.64 -7.97 -12.05
C LEU A 511 -18.43 -6.74 -11.16
N SER A 512 -17.36 -5.95 -11.38
CA SER A 512 -17.13 -4.65 -10.73
C SER A 512 -18.19 -3.62 -11.11
N ALA A 513 -18.63 -3.58 -12.37
CA ALA A 513 -19.73 -2.71 -12.80
C ALA A 513 -21.08 -3.11 -12.15
N VAL A 514 -21.38 -4.41 -12.07
CA VAL A 514 -22.56 -4.95 -11.38
C VAL A 514 -22.50 -4.67 -9.87
N SER A 515 -21.35 -4.88 -9.24
CA SER A 515 -21.11 -4.58 -7.82
C SER A 515 -21.36 -3.10 -7.50
N LYS A 516 -20.84 -2.17 -8.32
CA LYS A 516 -21.10 -0.72 -8.21
C LYS A 516 -22.56 -0.35 -8.46
N TYR A 517 -23.28 -1.05 -9.35
CA TYR A 517 -24.72 -0.86 -9.55
C TYR A 517 -25.51 -1.29 -8.32
N ILE A 518 -25.19 -2.44 -7.73
CA ILE A 518 -25.88 -2.99 -6.56
C ILE A 518 -25.59 -2.18 -5.31
N GLU A 519 -24.35 -1.74 -5.08
CA GLU A 519 -24.00 -0.78 -4.00
C GLU A 519 -24.88 0.48 -4.06
N ARG A 520 -25.08 1.04 -5.26
CA ARG A 520 -25.89 2.25 -5.47
C ARG A 520 -27.40 2.03 -5.33
N ARG A 521 -27.90 0.81 -5.60
CA ARG A 521 -29.34 0.48 -5.61
C ARG A 521 -29.83 -0.11 -4.29
N LEU A 522 -29.07 -1.06 -3.74
CA LEU A 522 -29.44 -1.86 -2.56
C LEU A 522 -28.56 -1.55 -1.33
N GLY A 523 -27.59 -0.64 -1.48
CA GLY A 523 -26.78 -0.10 -0.40
C GLY A 523 -25.47 -0.84 -0.12
N PRO A 524 -24.60 -0.27 0.74
CA PRO A 524 -23.21 -0.71 0.91
C PRO A 524 -23.05 -2.17 1.35
N ARG A 525 -23.87 -2.67 2.29
CA ARG A 525 -23.74 -4.06 2.79
C ARG A 525 -24.05 -5.10 1.70
N MET A 526 -24.98 -4.83 0.78
CA MET A 526 -25.28 -5.75 -0.33
C MET A 526 -24.12 -5.84 -1.32
N GLY A 527 -23.42 -4.73 -1.56
CA GLY A 527 -22.18 -4.75 -2.34
C GLY A 527 -21.05 -5.50 -1.63
N ASN A 528 -20.93 -5.39 -0.30
CA ASN A 528 -19.99 -6.19 0.50
C ASN A 528 -20.31 -7.70 0.47
N ILE A 529 -21.59 -8.10 0.54
CA ILE A 529 -22.00 -9.51 0.36
C ILE A 529 -21.55 -10.07 -0.99
N ILE A 530 -21.62 -9.26 -2.05
CA ILE A 530 -21.13 -9.65 -3.39
C ILE A 530 -19.61 -9.81 -3.43
N VAL A 531 -18.86 -8.97 -2.70
CA VAL A 531 -17.40 -9.11 -2.56
C VAL A 531 -17.06 -10.44 -1.87
N TRP A 532 -17.73 -10.78 -0.77
CA TRP A 532 -17.51 -12.07 -0.10
C TRP A 532 -17.91 -13.26 -0.98
N ALA A 533 -19.07 -13.19 -1.65
CA ALA A 533 -19.51 -14.25 -2.55
C ALA A 533 -18.53 -14.47 -3.72
N SER A 534 -17.98 -13.41 -4.31
CA SER A 534 -17.01 -13.55 -5.42
C SER A 534 -15.67 -14.12 -4.97
N ILE A 535 -15.18 -13.75 -3.78
CA ILE A 535 -13.94 -14.30 -3.20
C ILE A 535 -14.12 -15.78 -2.82
N ILE A 536 -15.24 -16.14 -2.18
CA ILE A 536 -15.52 -17.50 -1.71
C ILE A 536 -15.76 -18.46 -2.89
N LEU A 537 -16.48 -18.05 -3.94
CA LEU A 537 -16.84 -18.92 -5.06
C LEU A 537 -15.86 -18.88 -6.24
N GLY A 538 -15.17 -17.75 -6.47
CA GLY A 538 -14.29 -17.59 -7.63
C GLY A 538 -12.98 -18.38 -7.53
N GLN A 539 -12.35 -18.38 -6.34
CA GLN A 539 -11.07 -19.10 -6.13
C GLN A 539 -11.19 -20.63 -6.27
N PRO A 540 -12.18 -21.32 -5.66
CA PRO A 540 -12.36 -22.76 -5.82
C PRO A 540 -12.70 -23.17 -7.26
N LEU A 541 -13.46 -22.34 -7.98
CA LEU A 541 -13.83 -22.59 -9.38
C LEU A 541 -12.57 -22.64 -10.27
N CYS A 542 -11.69 -21.66 -10.11
CA CYS A 542 -10.40 -21.61 -10.80
C CYS A 542 -9.54 -22.85 -10.47
N ILE A 543 -9.41 -23.19 -9.18
CA ILE A 543 -8.64 -24.36 -8.73
C ILE A 543 -9.20 -25.66 -9.32
N MET A 544 -10.52 -25.84 -9.36
CA MET A 544 -11.14 -27.04 -9.95
C MET A 544 -10.87 -27.15 -11.45
N MET A 545 -10.95 -26.04 -12.20
CA MET A 545 -10.64 -26.03 -13.64
C MET A 545 -9.18 -26.42 -13.91
N TYR A 546 -8.22 -25.78 -13.24
CA TYR A 546 -6.80 -26.09 -13.41
C TYR A 546 -6.41 -27.47 -12.89
N TYR A 547 -6.99 -27.93 -11.78
CA TYR A 547 -6.72 -29.28 -11.26
C TYR A 547 -7.27 -30.35 -12.21
N HIS A 548 -8.49 -30.16 -12.73
CA HIS A 548 -9.07 -31.04 -13.74
C HIS A 548 -8.17 -31.12 -14.97
N ASP A 549 -7.80 -29.97 -15.55
CA ASP A 549 -6.94 -29.93 -16.73
C ASP A 549 -5.55 -30.51 -16.46
N TYR A 550 -4.96 -30.25 -15.30
CA TYR A 550 -3.67 -30.83 -14.90
C TYR A 550 -3.75 -32.36 -14.81
N VAL A 551 -4.80 -32.91 -14.18
CA VAL A 551 -4.98 -34.37 -14.07
C VAL A 551 -5.24 -34.99 -15.45
N VAL A 552 -6.08 -34.40 -16.28
CA VAL A 552 -6.31 -34.87 -17.65
C VAL A 552 -5.00 -34.85 -18.45
N THR A 553 -4.24 -33.75 -18.44
CA THR A 553 -3.00 -33.64 -19.24
C THR A 553 -1.87 -34.56 -18.75
N HIS A 554 -1.68 -34.74 -17.44
CA HIS A 554 -0.53 -35.50 -16.90
C HIS A 554 -0.85 -36.96 -16.57
N TYR A 555 -2.12 -37.30 -16.33
CA TYR A 555 -2.54 -38.63 -15.86
C TYR A 555 -3.53 -39.33 -16.80
N GLN A 556 -3.85 -38.80 -18.00
CA GLN A 556 -4.69 -39.49 -18.99
C GLN A 556 -4.22 -40.91 -19.28
N ASN A 557 -2.91 -41.12 -19.45
CA ASN A 557 -2.35 -42.43 -19.77
C ASN A 557 -2.59 -43.45 -18.63
N SER A 558 -2.55 -43.01 -17.37
CA SER A 558 -2.87 -43.84 -16.20
C SER A 558 -4.38 -44.03 -15.99
N LEU A 559 -5.23 -43.11 -16.46
CA LEU A 559 -6.70 -43.22 -16.39
C LEU A 559 -7.23 -44.17 -17.47
N ASN A 560 -6.68 -44.10 -18.69
CA ASN A 560 -7.02 -45.01 -19.79
C ASN A 560 -6.39 -46.40 -19.60
N GLY A 561 -5.28 -46.50 -18.86
CA GLY A 561 -4.61 -47.77 -18.56
C GLY A 561 -5.41 -48.72 -17.65
N THR A 562 -6.41 -48.21 -16.92
CA THR A 562 -7.27 -49.02 -16.04
C THR A 562 -8.48 -49.67 -16.74
N GLU A 563 -8.64 -49.53 -18.06
CA GLU A 563 -9.70 -50.22 -18.82
C GLU A 563 -9.23 -51.51 -19.54
N TYR A 564 -7.97 -51.94 -19.36
CA TYR A 564 -7.45 -53.20 -19.91
C TYR A 564 -6.56 -53.97 -18.91
N GLU A 565 -7.17 -54.56 -17.88
CA GLU A 565 -6.76 -55.88 -17.36
C GLU A 565 -7.89 -56.51 -16.52
N SER A 566 -8.69 -57.35 -17.21
CA SER A 566 -9.69 -58.35 -16.73
C SER A 566 -10.67 -57.97 -15.61
#